data_AF-A0A958P0L9-F1
#
_entry.id   AF-A0A958P0L9-F1
#
_cell.length_a   1.000
_cell.length_b   1.000
_cell.length_c   1.000
_cell.angle_alpha   90.00
_cell.angle_beta   90.00
_cell.angle_gamma   90.00
#
_symmetry.space_group_name_H-M   'P 1'
#
loop_
_entity.id
_entity.type
_entity.pdbx_description
1 polymer ?
#
loop_
_entity_poly.entity_id
_entity_poly.type
_entity_poly.pdbx_seq_one_letter_code
_entity_poly.pdbx_strand_id
1 'polypeptide(L)'
;WMTRLGKACEEAGSSFRILDYKKAFHVAKTSEFLQGSCEILKGLNQSAKPQTIAGATEASVFSRLGLECLVFGPGKSLGNSHAPDEKVSIDDLELAIEFYKKAIERFCL
;
A
#
# COMPACT_ATOMS: atom_id res chain seq x y z
N TRP A 1 -14.45 15.80 4.83
CA TRP A 1 -14.11 15.83 6.26
C TRP A 1 -13.40 17.13 6.64
N MET A 2 -12.40 17.59 5.88
CA MET A 2 -11.66 18.84 6.15
C MET A 2 -12.58 20.05 6.31
N THR A 3 -13.48 20.29 5.35
CA THR A 3 -14.47 21.38 5.42
C THR A 3 -15.37 21.26 6.65
N ARG A 4 -15.76 20.04 7.02
CA ARG A 4 -16.64 19.79 8.17
C ARG A 4 -15.91 20.09 9.49
N LEU A 5 -14.64 19.68 9.61
CA LEU A 5 -13.80 20.00 10.77
C LEU A 5 -13.51 21.50 10.84
N GLY A 6 -13.18 22.13 9.72
CA GLY A 6 -12.95 23.58 9.65
C GLY A 6 -14.16 24.35 10.16
N LYS A 7 -15.36 24.03 9.66
CA LYS A 7 -16.60 24.65 10.12
C LYS A 7 -16.85 24.43 11.61
N ALA A 8 -16.63 23.22 12.13
CA ALA A 8 -16.79 22.94 13.56
C ALA A 8 -15.80 23.72 14.44
N CYS A 9 -14.56 23.92 13.98
CA CYS A 9 -13.59 24.76 14.68
C CYS A 9 -14.00 26.23 14.66
N GLU A 10 -14.48 26.76 13.52
CA GLU A 10 -14.97 28.14 13.40
C GLU A 10 -16.16 28.39 14.33
N GLU A 11 -17.13 27.47 14.37
CA GLU A 11 -18.28 27.53 15.29
C GLU A 11 -17.86 27.54 16.77
N ALA A 12 -16.71 26.94 17.09
CA ALA A 12 -16.11 26.94 18.42
C ALA A 12 -15.16 28.12 18.69
N GLY A 13 -15.11 29.13 17.81
CA GLY A 13 -14.21 30.28 17.95
C GLY A 13 -12.72 29.94 17.81
N SER A 14 -12.41 28.80 17.17
CA SER A 14 -11.06 28.27 17.00
C SER A 14 -10.64 28.26 15.52
N SER A 15 -9.34 28.08 15.24
CA SER A 15 -8.82 27.99 13.87
C SER A 15 -8.39 26.56 13.51
N PHE A 16 -8.74 26.10 12.32
CA PHE A 16 -8.28 24.83 11.76
C PHE A 16 -7.22 25.07 10.68
N ARG A 17 -6.10 24.33 10.74
CA ARG A 17 -5.04 24.37 9.72
C ARG A 17 -4.60 22.97 9.35
N ILE A 18 -4.44 22.73 8.06
CA ILE A 18 -3.88 21.49 7.54
C ILE A 18 -2.38 21.75 7.33
N LEU A 19 -1.55 21.06 8.11
CA LEU A 19 -0.09 21.18 8.00
C LEU A 19 0.48 20.22 6.95
N ASP A 20 -0.11 19.04 6.83
CA ASP A 20 0.29 18.03 5.87
C ASP A 20 -0.94 17.25 5.39
N TYR A 21 -0.91 16.85 4.12
CA TYR A 21 -1.93 16.02 3.52
C TYR A 21 -1.30 15.09 2.48
N LYS A 22 -1.34 13.79 2.77
CA LYS A 22 -0.91 12.75 1.84
C LYS A 22 -2.11 12.29 1.02
N LYS A 23 -2.11 12.65 -0.28
CA LYS A 23 -3.11 12.13 -1.23
C LYS A 23 -2.93 10.62 -1.40
N ALA A 24 -4.03 9.89 -1.48
CA ALA A 24 -4.01 8.47 -1.85
C ALA A 24 -3.44 8.29 -3.27
N PHE A 25 -2.88 7.12 -3.53
CA PHE A 25 -2.42 6.73 -4.86
C PHE A 25 -3.29 5.63 -5.44
N HIS A 26 -3.27 5.50 -6.76
CA HIS A 26 -3.98 4.47 -7.49
C HIS A 26 -3.09 3.96 -8.61
N VAL A 27 -3.20 2.68 -8.90
CA VAL A 27 -2.57 2.04 -10.06
C VAL A 27 -3.66 1.63 -11.05
N ALA A 28 -3.41 1.82 -12.34
CA ALA A 28 -4.37 1.42 -13.37
C ALA A 28 -4.50 -0.11 -13.41
N LYS A 29 -5.70 -0.63 -13.65
CA LYS A 29 -5.89 -2.09 -13.81
C LYS A 29 -5.17 -2.65 -15.05
N THR A 30 -4.85 -1.78 -16.00
CA THR A 30 -4.10 -2.07 -17.22
C THR A 30 -2.58 -1.97 -17.03
N SER A 31 -2.09 -1.65 -15.83
CA SER A 31 -0.65 -1.53 -15.60
C SER A 31 0.03 -2.89 -15.73
N GLU A 32 1.12 -2.91 -16.48
CA GLU A 32 1.92 -4.12 -16.68
C GLU A 32 2.54 -4.58 -15.36
N PHE A 33 2.99 -3.64 -14.52
CA PHE A 33 3.57 -3.98 -13.22
C PHE A 33 2.55 -4.68 -12.32
N LEU A 34 1.31 -4.19 -12.28
CA LEU A 34 0.23 -4.80 -11.52
C LEU A 34 -0.13 -6.19 -12.06
N GLN A 35 -0.35 -6.29 -13.37
CA GLN A 35 -0.75 -7.55 -14.02
C GLN A 35 0.34 -8.60 -13.89
N GLY A 36 1.60 -8.22 -14.15
CA GLY A 36 2.74 -9.11 -14.02
C GLY A 36 2.98 -9.56 -12.57
N SER A 37 2.81 -8.67 -11.59
CA SER A 37 2.86 -9.05 -10.17
C SER A 37 1.76 -10.05 -9.81
N CYS A 38 0.54 -9.85 -10.35
CA CYS A 38 -0.56 -10.78 -10.17
C CYS A 38 -0.29 -12.14 -10.82
N GLU A 39 0.38 -12.19 -11.98
CA GLU A 39 0.80 -13.44 -12.63
C GLU A 39 1.86 -14.18 -11.82
N ILE A 40 2.83 -13.46 -11.24
CA ILE A 40 3.85 -14.05 -10.35
C ILE A 40 3.17 -14.70 -9.13
N LEU A 41 2.22 -14.00 -8.48
CA LEU A 41 1.48 -14.56 -7.34
C LEU A 41 0.69 -15.81 -7.73
N LYS A 42 0.01 -15.82 -8.89
CA LYS A 42 -0.67 -17.02 -9.39
C LYS A 42 0.30 -18.19 -9.60
N GLY A 43 1.48 -17.92 -10.16
CA GLY A 43 2.53 -18.93 -10.34
C GLY A 43 3.10 -19.47 -9.02
N LEU A 44 2.98 -18.71 -7.93
CA LEU A 44 3.32 -19.12 -6.57
C LEU A 44 2.12 -19.74 -5.82
N ASN A 45 1.03 -20.07 -6.53
CA ASN A 45 -0.21 -20.62 -5.96
C ASN A 45 -0.90 -19.69 -4.93
N GLN A 46 -0.75 -18.38 -5.10
CA GLN A 46 -1.34 -17.37 -4.21
C GLN A 46 -2.48 -16.58 -4.88
N SER A 47 -3.34 -16.00 -4.04
CA SER A 47 -4.42 -15.13 -4.51
C SER A 47 -3.87 -13.82 -5.07
N ALA A 48 -4.12 -13.57 -6.36
CA ALA A 48 -3.73 -12.36 -7.06
C ALA A 48 -4.88 -11.33 -7.12
N LYS A 49 -5.46 -10.97 -5.96
CA LYS A 49 -6.55 -9.99 -5.88
C LYS A 49 -6.00 -8.67 -5.36
N PRO A 50 -5.86 -7.64 -6.22
CA PRO A 50 -5.46 -6.31 -5.77
C PRO A 50 -6.52 -5.74 -4.83
N GLN A 51 -6.07 -5.09 -3.76
CA GLN A 51 -6.94 -4.48 -2.76
C GLN A 51 -6.51 -3.04 -2.49
N THR A 52 -7.48 -2.20 -2.17
CA THR A 52 -7.23 -0.87 -1.59
C THR A 52 -7.24 -1.01 -0.07
N ILE A 53 -6.17 -0.58 0.57
CA ILE A 53 -6.06 -0.56 2.04
C ILE A 53 -6.16 0.88 2.54
N ALA A 54 -6.89 1.06 3.64
CA ALA A 54 -6.92 2.33 4.36
C ALA A 54 -5.69 2.42 5.26
N GLY A 55 -4.54 2.74 4.66
CA GLY A 55 -3.26 2.88 5.34
C GLY A 55 -2.37 3.90 4.63
N ALA A 56 -1.39 4.43 5.35
CA ALA A 56 -0.40 5.33 4.77
C ALA A 56 0.88 4.55 4.45
N THR A 57 1.39 4.73 3.24
CA THR A 57 2.70 4.24 2.80
C THR A 57 3.39 5.30 1.95
N GLU A 58 4.70 5.18 1.79
CA GLU A 58 5.54 6.03 0.96
C GLU A 58 5.20 5.91 -0.54
N ALA A 59 4.49 4.85 -0.95
CA ALA A 59 3.96 4.72 -2.31
C ALA A 59 3.07 5.91 -2.71
N SER A 60 2.37 6.52 -1.74
CA SER A 60 1.62 7.76 -1.97
C SER A 60 2.51 8.93 -2.37
N VAL A 61 3.74 8.98 -1.88
CA VAL A 61 4.75 10.00 -2.21
C VAL A 61 5.38 9.68 -3.56
N PHE A 62 5.85 8.44 -3.75
CA PHE A 62 6.52 8.01 -4.97
C PHE A 62 5.62 8.11 -6.21
N SER A 63 4.34 7.75 -6.10
CA SER A 63 3.37 7.91 -7.19
C SER A 63 3.20 9.36 -7.64
N ARG A 64 3.33 10.33 -6.75
CA ARG A 64 3.30 11.76 -7.12
C ARG A 64 4.55 12.21 -7.88
N LEU A 65 5.63 11.46 -7.78
CA LEU A 65 6.84 11.64 -8.58
C LEU A 65 6.76 10.92 -9.93
N GLY A 66 5.60 10.33 -10.27
CA GLY A 66 5.38 9.62 -11.53
C GLY A 66 5.82 8.16 -11.52
N LEU A 67 6.20 7.61 -10.36
CA LEU A 67 6.58 6.21 -10.23
C LEU A 67 5.34 5.33 -10.09
N GLU A 68 5.26 4.28 -10.91
CA GLU A 68 4.23 3.26 -10.70
C GLU A 68 4.52 2.47 -9.43
N CYS A 69 3.52 2.34 -8.55
CA CYS A 69 3.72 1.80 -7.20
C CYS A 69 2.72 0.67 -6.90
N LEU A 70 3.22 -0.37 -6.26
CA LEU A 70 2.44 -1.42 -5.60
C LEU A 70 2.93 -1.54 -4.15
N VAL A 71 2.02 -1.90 -3.25
CA VAL A 71 2.35 -2.20 -1.85
C VAL A 71 2.13 -3.69 -1.64
N PHE A 72 3.19 -4.39 -1.28
CA PHE A 72 3.19 -5.82 -1.07
C PHE A 72 4.14 -6.17 0.09
N GLY A 73 3.81 -7.21 0.84
CA GLY A 73 4.63 -7.66 1.96
C GLY A 73 4.11 -8.97 2.54
N PRO A 74 4.92 -9.66 3.35
CA PRO A 74 4.58 -10.93 3.96
C PRO A 74 3.53 -10.77 5.07
N GLY A 75 2.65 -11.77 5.19
CA GLY A 75 1.70 -11.89 6.29
C GLY A 75 0.60 -10.82 6.31
N LYS A 76 0.03 -10.63 7.51
CA LYS A 76 -1.12 -9.74 7.73
C LYS A 76 -0.64 -8.35 8.15
N SER A 77 -1.18 -7.32 7.52
CA SER A 77 -0.95 -5.92 7.93
C SER A 77 -2.03 -5.43 8.91
N LEU A 78 -3.25 -5.20 8.43
CA LEU A 78 -4.32 -4.59 9.24
C LEU A 78 -4.66 -5.43 10.48
N GLY A 79 -4.53 -4.83 11.66
CA GLY A 79 -4.78 -5.50 12.94
C GLY A 79 -3.65 -6.43 13.40
N ASN A 80 -2.47 -6.34 12.80
CA ASN A 80 -1.23 -6.98 13.26
C ASN A 80 -0.12 -5.95 13.45
N SER A 81 0.06 -5.04 12.48
CA SER A 81 1.04 -3.96 12.58
C SER A 81 0.71 -2.98 13.72
N HIS A 82 1.74 -2.46 14.39
CA HIS A 82 1.64 -1.57 15.56
C HIS A 82 1.01 -2.21 16.80
N ALA A 83 0.96 -3.54 16.87
CA ALA A 83 0.52 -4.28 18.04
C ALA A 83 1.73 -4.82 18.84
N PRO A 84 1.62 -4.99 20.18
CA PRO A 84 2.70 -5.56 20.98
C PRO A 84 3.11 -6.98 20.55
N ASP A 85 2.20 -7.71 19.93
CA ASP A 85 2.38 -9.07 19.42
C ASP A 85 2.50 -9.13 17.88
N GLU A 86 2.88 -8.01 17.25
CA GLU A 86 3.16 -7.94 15.82
C GLU A 86 4.11 -9.06 15.40
N LYS A 87 3.66 -9.90 14.48
CA LYS A 87 4.40 -11.08 14.03
C LYS A 87 4.08 -11.43 12.59
N VAL A 88 4.95 -12.23 12.00
CA VAL A 88 4.81 -12.78 10.65
C VAL A 88 5.26 -14.24 10.67
N SER A 89 4.63 -15.09 9.85
CA SER A 89 5.06 -16.49 9.74
C SER A 89 6.33 -16.61 8.90
N ILE A 90 7.12 -17.65 9.13
CA ILE A 90 8.32 -17.93 8.31
C ILE A 90 7.88 -18.27 6.88
N ASP A 91 6.84 -19.06 6.70
CA ASP A 91 6.29 -19.41 5.39
C ASP A 91 5.90 -18.17 4.57
N ASP A 92 5.27 -17.16 5.19
CA ASP A 92 4.94 -15.90 4.51
C ASP A 92 6.20 -15.13 4.08
N LEU A 93 7.26 -15.15 4.91
CA LEU A 93 8.53 -14.53 4.59
C LEU A 93 9.20 -15.23 3.40
N GLU A 94 9.24 -16.56 3.40
CA GLU A 94 9.79 -17.37 2.30
C GLU A 94 9.02 -17.13 1.00
N LEU A 95 7.69 -17.09 1.06
CA LEU A 95 6.85 -16.78 -0.07
C LEU A 95 7.11 -15.37 -0.62
N ALA A 96 7.28 -14.37 0.24
CA ALA A 96 7.61 -13.01 -0.18
C ALA A 96 8.99 -12.94 -0.83
N ILE A 97 9.98 -13.68 -0.33
CA ILE A 97 11.31 -13.81 -0.95
C ILE A 97 11.18 -14.34 -2.38
N GLU A 98 10.43 -15.42 -2.58
CA GLU A 98 10.23 -16.00 -3.92
C GLU A 98 9.46 -15.06 -4.86
N PHE A 99 8.49 -14.31 -4.34
CA PHE A 99 7.82 -13.25 -5.10
C PHE A 99 8.81 -12.18 -5.55
N TYR A 100 9.62 -11.63 -4.62
CA TYR A 100 10.55 -10.55 -4.95
C TYR A 100 11.64 -11.00 -5.93
N LYS A 101 12.17 -12.22 -5.81
CA LYS A 101 13.11 -12.77 -6.80
C LYS A 101 12.50 -12.77 -8.21
N LYS A 102 11.27 -13.30 -8.36
CA LYS A 102 10.58 -13.35 -9.66
C LYS A 102 10.20 -11.97 -10.18
N ALA A 103 9.85 -11.04 -9.30
CA ALA A 103 9.54 -9.66 -9.68
C ALA A 103 10.79 -8.94 -10.19
N ILE A 104 11.92 -9.07 -9.49
CA ILE A 104 13.20 -8.51 -9.93
C ILE A 104 13.61 -9.09 -11.28
N GLU A 105 13.53 -10.41 -11.44
CA GLU A 105 13.83 -11.07 -12.72
C GLU A 105 12.94 -10.55 -13.86
N ARG A 106 11.65 -10.33 -13.61
CA ARG A 106 10.70 -9.90 -14.66
C ARG A 106 10.83 -8.42 -15.03
N PHE A 107 11.10 -7.56 -14.05
CA PHE A 107 10.95 -6.11 -14.23
C PHE A 107 12.27 -5.35 -14.26
N CYS A 108 13.39 -5.97 -13.87
CA CYS A 108 14.67 -5.27 -13.71
C CYS A 108 15.83 -5.88 -14.52
N LEU A 109 15.71 -7.14 -14.95
CA LEU A 109 16.72 -7.87 -15.70
C LEU A 109 16.22 -8.19 -17.12
#